data_AF-A0AAD6WFE5-F1
#
_entry.id   AF-A0AAD6WFE5-F1
#
_cell.length_a   1.000
_cell.length_b   1.000
_cell.length_c   1.000
_cell.angle_alpha   90.00
_cell.angle_beta   90.00
_cell.angle_gamma   90.00
#
_symmetry.space_group_name_H-M   'P 1'
#
loop_
_entity.id
_entity.type
_entity.pdbx_description
1 polymer ?
#
loop_
_entity_poly.entity_id
_entity_poly.type
_entity_poly.pdbx_seq_one_letter_code
_entity_poly.pdbx_strand_id
1 'polypeptide(L)'
;MNTKFCYDLRNFLRGVPVLNMGDECGQSSGGSTSYGSRKPFDWNALSTGFGIQTTQFISFLSSLRMRRSDLLQKRNFLKEENIDWHGSDQNPPRWEDPSCKFLAMTLKVDKPGSGLSSESSHVEGDMFIAFNAAGRSESVTLPEVPEGMTWHRLVDTALPFPGFFSNDSEPVIRQAL
;
A
#
# COMPACT_ATOMS: atom_id res chain seq x y z
N MET A 1 12.00 -11.91 1.09
CA MET A 1 10.80 -11.33 0.45
C MET A 1 10.23 -12.42 -0.44
N ASN A 2 9.01 -12.91 -0.17
CA ASN A 2 8.41 -14.02 -0.91
C ASN A 2 7.94 -13.50 -2.28
N THR A 3 8.16 -14.26 -3.36
CA THR A 3 7.71 -13.92 -4.71
C THR A 3 6.21 -13.61 -4.75
N LYS A 4 5.39 -14.29 -3.94
CA LYS A 4 3.95 -14.02 -3.80
C LYS A 4 3.65 -12.59 -3.31
N PHE A 5 4.41 -12.09 -2.32
CA PHE A 5 4.27 -10.72 -1.81
C PHE A 5 4.62 -9.67 -2.88
N CYS A 6 5.65 -9.92 -3.69
CA CYS A 6 6.02 -9.04 -4.80
C CYS A 6 4.98 -9.03 -5.92
N TYR A 7 4.33 -10.18 -6.21
CA TYR A 7 3.23 -10.26 -7.18
C TYR A 7 1.98 -9.55 -6.68
N ASP A 8 1.61 -9.76 -5.42
CA ASP A 8 0.44 -9.11 -4.80
C ASP A 8 0.63 -7.60 -4.73
N LEU A 9 1.83 -7.14 -4.37
CA LEU A 9 2.18 -5.72 -4.37
C LEU A 9 2.21 -5.10 -5.77
N ARG A 10 2.75 -5.81 -6.77
CA ARG A 10 2.74 -5.36 -8.17
C ARG A 10 1.31 -5.24 -8.72
N ASN A 11 0.44 -6.19 -8.40
CA ASN A 11 -0.96 -6.14 -8.81
C ASN A 11 -1.72 -5.02 -8.09
N PHE A 12 -1.41 -4.80 -6.80
CA PHE A 12 -1.97 -3.71 -6.02
C PHE A 12 -1.57 -2.32 -6.55
N LEU A 13 -0.32 -2.15 -6.99
CA LEU A 13 0.21 -0.85 -7.41
C LEU A 13 0.05 -0.54 -8.90
N ARG A 14 -0.11 -1.54 -9.77
CA ARG A 14 -0.08 -1.35 -11.24
C ARG A 14 -1.16 -2.11 -12.02
N GLY A 15 -1.67 -3.20 -11.49
CA GLY A 15 -2.63 -4.08 -12.17
C GLY A 15 -4.08 -3.70 -11.87
N VAL A 16 -5.03 -4.36 -12.54
CA VAL A 16 -6.42 -4.39 -12.06
C VAL A 16 -6.43 -5.42 -10.93
N PRO A 17 -6.59 -5.01 -9.65
CA PRO A 17 -6.64 -5.97 -8.56
C PRO A 17 -7.87 -6.86 -8.73
N VAL A 18 -7.67 -8.17 -8.64
CA VAL A 18 -8.76 -9.15 -8.57
C VAL A 18 -8.74 -9.73 -7.17
N LEU A 19 -9.84 -9.58 -6.45
CA LEU A 19 -10.04 -10.15 -5.11
C LEU A 19 -10.84 -11.45 -5.25
N ASN A 20 -10.41 -12.53 -4.59
CA ASN A 20 -11.21 -13.75 -4.57
C ASN A 20 -12.33 -13.62 -3.53
N MET A 21 -13.49 -14.21 -3.83
CA MET A 21 -14.60 -14.28 -2.88
C MET A 21 -14.16 -14.95 -1.57
N GLY A 22 -14.39 -14.27 -0.45
CA GLY A 22 -14.00 -14.73 0.88
C GLY A 22 -12.75 -14.02 1.43
N ASP A 23 -11.89 -13.44 0.58
CA ASP A 23 -10.71 -12.72 1.04
C ASP A 23 -11.10 -11.46 1.84
N GLU A 24 -12.28 -10.87 1.57
CA GLU A 24 -12.80 -9.69 2.25
C GLU A 24 -13.20 -9.89 3.71
N CYS A 25 -13.44 -11.15 4.10
CA CYS A 25 -13.70 -11.55 5.48
C CYS A 25 -12.63 -12.53 6.02
N GLY A 26 -11.56 -12.73 5.23
CA GLY A 26 -10.45 -13.65 5.47
C GLY A 26 -10.89 -15.10 5.69
N GLN A 27 -11.79 -15.57 4.84
CA GLN A 27 -12.18 -16.97 4.75
C GLN A 27 -10.94 -17.85 4.51
N SER A 28 -10.86 -18.97 5.26
CA SER A 28 -9.71 -19.87 5.21
C SER A 28 -10.11 -21.29 4.83
N SER A 29 -9.33 -21.89 3.92
CA SER A 29 -9.37 -23.32 3.59
C SER A 29 -8.44 -24.16 4.48
N GLY A 30 -7.91 -23.59 5.57
CA GLY A 30 -6.95 -24.27 6.45
C GLY A 30 -5.62 -24.59 5.77
N GLY A 31 -5.23 -23.81 4.77
CA GLY A 31 -3.99 -24.01 3.99
C GLY A 31 -4.10 -25.05 2.86
N SER A 32 -5.28 -25.64 2.63
CA SER A 32 -5.49 -26.58 1.54
C SER A 32 -5.76 -25.87 0.20
N THR A 33 -5.15 -26.38 -0.87
CA THR A 33 -5.37 -25.92 -2.25
C THR A 33 -6.41 -26.76 -2.99
N SER A 34 -6.91 -27.83 -2.37
CA SER A 34 -7.88 -28.75 -3.00
C SER A 34 -9.23 -28.07 -3.21
N TYR A 35 -9.85 -28.29 -4.37
CA TYR A 35 -11.19 -27.76 -4.65
C TYR A 35 -12.23 -28.23 -3.63
N GLY A 36 -12.15 -29.50 -3.19
CA GLY A 36 -13.07 -30.06 -2.19
C GLY A 36 -12.91 -29.51 -0.78
N SER A 37 -11.82 -28.76 -0.51
CA SER A 37 -11.62 -28.07 0.77
C SER A 37 -12.29 -26.69 0.82
N ARG A 38 -12.81 -26.20 -0.31
CA ARG A 38 -13.52 -24.92 -0.38
C ARG A 38 -14.87 -25.05 0.31
N LYS A 39 -15.10 -24.20 1.29
CA LYS A 39 -16.38 -24.08 1.99
C LYS A 39 -17.29 -23.07 1.27
N PRO A 40 -18.62 -23.20 1.37
CA PRO A 40 -19.53 -22.13 1.01
C PRO A 40 -19.15 -20.82 1.71
N PHE A 41 -19.53 -19.70 1.10
CA PHE A 41 -19.32 -18.39 1.71
C PHE A 41 -20.08 -18.28 3.03
N ASP A 42 -19.38 -17.91 4.10
CA ASP A 42 -19.98 -17.74 5.42
C ASP A 42 -20.35 -16.28 5.64
N TRP A 43 -21.63 -15.96 5.44
CA TRP A 43 -22.16 -14.62 5.67
C TRP A 43 -22.01 -14.14 7.12
N ASN A 44 -21.94 -15.07 8.09
CA ASN A 44 -21.73 -14.69 9.49
C ASN A 44 -20.27 -14.25 9.74
N ALA A 45 -19.32 -14.65 8.90
CA ALA A 45 -17.93 -14.22 9.04
C ALA A 45 -17.80 -12.69 8.90
N LEU A 46 -18.68 -12.04 8.13
CA LEU A 46 -18.71 -10.59 7.93
C LEU A 46 -19.03 -9.80 9.21
N SER A 47 -19.73 -10.41 10.17
CA SER A 47 -20.06 -9.76 11.45
C SER A 47 -19.01 -9.99 12.54
N THR A 48 -18.00 -10.83 12.28
CA THR A 48 -16.87 -11.02 13.20
C THR A 48 -15.99 -9.77 13.22
N GLY A 49 -15.29 -9.52 14.34
CA GLY A 49 -14.37 -8.38 14.43
C GLY A 49 -13.30 -8.38 13.34
N PHE A 50 -12.77 -9.56 13.00
CA PHE A 50 -11.80 -9.73 11.92
C PHE A 50 -12.42 -9.49 10.53
N GLY A 51 -13.65 -9.96 10.30
CA GLY A 51 -14.38 -9.71 9.05
C GLY A 51 -14.66 -8.22 8.86
N ILE A 52 -15.15 -7.53 9.89
CA ILE A 52 -15.38 -6.09 9.90
C ILE A 52 -14.08 -5.34 9.59
N GLN A 53 -13.00 -5.65 10.29
CA GLN A 53 -11.69 -5.03 10.08
C GLN A 53 -11.20 -5.21 8.65
N THR A 54 -11.24 -6.43 8.12
CA THR A 54 -10.73 -6.78 6.79
C THR A 54 -11.56 -6.11 5.70
N THR A 55 -12.89 -6.14 5.82
CA THR A 55 -13.81 -5.50 4.87
C THR A 55 -13.62 -3.98 4.87
N GLN A 56 -13.51 -3.34 6.04
CA GLN A 56 -13.27 -1.89 6.10
C GLN A 56 -11.91 -1.51 5.50
N PHE A 57 -10.87 -2.29 5.76
CA PHE A 57 -9.55 -2.02 5.21
C PHE A 57 -9.51 -2.18 3.68
N ILE A 58 -10.12 -3.23 3.13
CA ILE A 58 -10.21 -3.43 1.67
C ILE A 58 -11.04 -2.33 1.01
N SER A 59 -12.14 -1.92 1.65
CA SER A 59 -12.94 -0.78 1.21
C SER A 59 -12.10 0.50 1.17
N PHE A 60 -11.33 0.77 2.24
CA PHE A 60 -10.41 1.89 2.30
C PHE A 60 -9.35 1.86 1.19
N LEU A 61 -8.69 0.71 0.96
CA LEU A 61 -7.68 0.57 -0.09
C LEU A 61 -8.29 0.78 -1.49
N SER A 62 -9.51 0.30 -1.71
CA SER A 62 -10.26 0.52 -2.95
C SER A 62 -10.55 2.00 -3.17
N SER A 63 -11.02 2.70 -2.12
CA SER A 63 -11.22 4.15 -2.17
C SER A 63 -9.91 4.92 -2.36
N LEU A 64 -8.84 4.54 -1.68
CA LEU A 64 -7.51 5.15 -1.83
C LEU A 64 -7.01 5.01 -3.28
N ARG A 65 -7.15 3.82 -3.86
CA ARG A 65 -6.79 3.55 -5.25
C ARG A 65 -7.57 4.42 -6.24
N MET A 66 -8.86 4.68 -5.99
CA MET A 66 -9.66 5.61 -6.80
C MET A 66 -9.21 7.07 -6.62
N ARG A 67 -9.03 7.51 -5.36
CA ARG A 67 -8.61 8.89 -5.03
C ARG A 67 -7.22 9.22 -5.56
N ARG A 68 -6.30 8.25 -5.55
CA ARG A 68 -4.92 8.38 -6.05
C ARG A 68 -4.73 7.66 -7.39
N SER A 69 -5.74 7.76 -8.26
CA SER A 69 -5.71 7.16 -9.59
C SER A 69 -4.62 7.76 -10.50
N ASP A 70 -4.22 8.99 -10.21
CA ASP A 70 -3.05 9.68 -10.78
C ASP A 70 -1.75 8.90 -10.59
N LEU A 71 -1.57 8.21 -9.45
CA LEU A 71 -0.37 7.41 -9.16
C LEU A 71 -0.60 5.90 -9.33
N LEU A 72 -1.75 5.38 -8.87
CA LEU A 72 -2.01 3.95 -8.70
C LEU A 72 -2.73 3.30 -9.89
N GLN A 73 -3.20 4.09 -10.86
CA GLN A 73 -3.96 3.60 -12.01
C GLN A 73 -3.43 4.12 -13.36
N LYS A 74 -2.13 4.45 -13.44
CA LYS A 74 -1.51 4.88 -14.70
C LYS A 74 -1.63 3.78 -15.77
N ARG A 75 -2.09 4.16 -16.97
CA ARG A 75 -2.21 3.26 -18.12
C ARG A 75 -0.85 2.85 -18.71
N ASN A 76 0.14 3.73 -18.59
CA ASN A 76 1.49 3.52 -19.07
C ASN A 76 2.41 3.08 -17.91
N PHE A 77 3.57 2.51 -18.24
CA PHE A 77 4.62 2.28 -17.25
C PHE A 77 5.00 3.59 -16.57
N LEU A 78 5.24 3.53 -15.25
CA LEU A 78 5.86 4.63 -14.53
C LEU A 78 7.21 4.92 -15.17
N LYS A 79 7.48 6.20 -15.44
CA LYS A 79 8.81 6.62 -15.86
C LYS A 79 9.74 6.54 -14.66
N GLU A 80 11.03 6.37 -14.94
CA GLU A 80 12.06 6.34 -13.91
C GLU A 80 12.03 7.60 -13.02
N GLU A 81 11.78 8.77 -13.61
CA GLU A 81 11.63 10.04 -12.89
C GLU A 81 10.43 10.11 -11.94
N ASN A 82 9.46 9.20 -12.05
CA ASN A 82 8.24 9.15 -11.24
C ASN A 82 8.31 8.15 -10.08
N ILE A 83 9.41 7.40 -9.94
CA ILE A 83 9.56 6.40 -8.89
C ILE A 83 10.98 6.41 -8.32
N ASP A 84 11.08 6.69 -7.02
CA ASP A 84 12.32 6.50 -6.28
C ASP A 84 12.22 5.26 -5.41
N TRP A 85 13.30 4.47 -5.35
CA TRP A 85 13.40 3.30 -4.49
C TRP A 85 14.36 3.59 -3.34
N HIS A 86 13.99 3.15 -2.13
CA HIS A 86 14.73 3.46 -0.91
C HIS A 86 14.86 2.25 0.02
N GLY A 87 15.99 2.16 0.72
CA GLY A 87 16.12 1.48 2.00
C GLY A 87 15.51 2.29 3.14
N SER A 88 15.64 1.80 4.37
CA SER A 88 15.14 2.47 5.58
C SER A 88 15.87 3.79 5.88
N ASP A 89 17.09 3.91 5.38
CA ASP A 89 18.02 5.04 5.53
C ASP A 89 18.00 6.01 4.34
N GLN A 90 16.98 5.96 3.47
CA GLN A 90 16.86 6.72 2.21
C GLN A 90 17.91 6.39 1.13
N ASN A 91 18.89 5.53 1.42
CA ASN A 91 19.85 5.06 0.42
C ASN A 91 19.17 4.12 -0.59
N PRO A 92 19.76 3.91 -1.78
CA PRO A 92 19.26 2.91 -2.72
C PRO A 92 19.15 1.52 -2.07
N PRO A 93 18.11 0.73 -2.38
CA PRO A 93 17.99 -0.62 -1.84
C PRO A 93 19.17 -1.50 -2.22
N ARG A 94 19.62 -2.32 -1.28
CA ARG A 94 20.66 -3.34 -1.52
C ARG A 94 20.04 -4.57 -2.18
N TRP A 95 19.75 -4.48 -3.47
CA TRP A 95 19.04 -5.53 -4.23
C TRP A 95 19.69 -6.91 -4.16
N GLU A 96 21.03 -6.96 -4.13
CA GLU A 96 21.82 -8.19 -4.12
C GLU A 96 21.98 -8.80 -2.73
N ASP A 97 21.53 -8.12 -1.67
CA ASP A 97 21.64 -8.60 -0.30
C ASP A 97 20.36 -9.33 0.13
N PRO A 98 20.35 -10.67 0.20
CA PRO A 98 19.16 -11.44 0.59
C PRO A 98 18.77 -11.22 2.05
N SER A 99 19.65 -10.65 2.89
CA SER A 99 19.36 -10.29 4.27
C SER A 99 18.49 -9.04 4.38
N CYS A 100 18.45 -8.19 3.35
CA CYS A 100 17.60 -7.01 3.30
C CYS A 100 16.12 -7.41 3.20
N LYS A 101 15.34 -7.04 4.22
CA LYS A 101 13.89 -7.31 4.31
C LYS A 101 13.04 -6.05 4.29
N PHE A 102 13.67 -4.89 4.12
CA PHE A 102 13.02 -3.59 4.02
C PHE A 102 13.06 -3.10 2.57
N LEU A 103 11.97 -2.52 2.10
CA LEU A 103 11.88 -1.85 0.81
C LEU A 103 10.88 -0.71 0.91
N ALA A 104 11.28 0.50 0.50
CA ALA A 104 10.39 1.63 0.36
C ALA A 104 10.45 2.23 -1.04
N MET A 105 9.40 2.97 -1.40
CA MET A 105 9.33 3.70 -2.65
C MET A 105 8.58 5.03 -2.48
N THR A 106 8.95 6.00 -3.32
CA THR A 106 8.22 7.26 -3.48
C THR A 106 7.63 7.31 -4.88
N LEU A 107 6.30 7.40 -4.97
CA LEU A 107 5.58 7.62 -6.22
C LEU A 107 5.33 9.12 -6.39
N LYS A 108 5.81 9.69 -7.50
CA LYS A 108 5.75 11.13 -7.76
C LYS A 108 4.70 11.50 -8.77
N VAL A 109 3.98 12.59 -8.50
CA VAL A 109 3.00 13.16 -9.45
C VAL A 109 3.73 13.66 -10.69
N ASP A 110 3.07 13.60 -11.85
CA ASP A 110 3.64 14.16 -13.08
C ASP A 110 3.77 15.68 -12.98
N LYS A 111 4.91 16.23 -13.41
CA LYS A 111 5.13 17.68 -13.38
C LYS A 111 4.13 18.39 -14.31
N PRO A 112 3.60 19.55 -13.92
CA PRO A 112 2.70 20.32 -14.76
C PRO A 112 3.42 20.68 -16.07
N GLY A 113 2.90 20.17 -17.21
CA GLY A 113 3.49 20.34 -18.54
C GLY A 113 3.62 19.06 -19.36
N SER A 114 3.56 17.87 -18.75
CA SER A 114 3.39 16.63 -19.52
C SER A 114 1.92 16.45 -19.86
N GLY A 115 1.53 16.74 -21.11
CA GLY A 115 0.15 16.75 -21.55
C GLY A 115 -0.62 15.45 -21.25
N LEU A 116 -1.46 15.52 -20.22
CA LEU A 116 -2.82 14.97 -20.12
C LEU A 116 -3.38 15.44 -18.78
N SER A 117 -3.68 16.75 -18.68
CA SER A 117 -4.42 17.29 -17.54
C SER A 117 -5.87 16.81 -17.65
N SER A 118 -6.16 15.64 -17.10
CA SER A 118 -7.52 15.32 -16.71
C SER A 118 -7.87 16.22 -15.53
N GLU A 119 -8.92 17.01 -15.68
CA GLU A 119 -9.54 17.77 -14.61
C GLU A 119 -10.02 16.82 -13.51
N SER A 120 -9.13 16.49 -12.58
CA SER A 120 -9.50 15.76 -11.38
C SER A 120 -9.01 16.57 -10.20
N SER A 121 -9.96 17.07 -9.42
CA SER A 121 -9.79 17.89 -8.21
C SER A 121 -9.18 17.12 -7.03
N HIS A 122 -8.16 16.30 -7.29
CA HIS A 122 -7.59 15.37 -6.34
C HIS A 122 -6.31 15.91 -5.72
N VAL A 123 -6.09 15.51 -4.47
CA VAL A 123 -4.94 15.86 -3.62
C VAL A 123 -3.63 15.66 -4.40
N GLU A 124 -2.98 16.77 -4.73
CA GLU A 124 -1.67 16.78 -5.38
C GLU A 124 -0.59 16.57 -4.32
N GLY A 125 0.19 15.51 -4.47
CA GLY A 125 1.32 15.21 -3.60
C GLY A 125 1.89 13.85 -3.92
N ASP A 126 3.11 13.58 -3.46
CA ASP A 126 3.74 12.29 -3.67
C ASP A 126 3.12 11.22 -2.74
N MET A 127 3.45 9.95 -2.96
CA MET A 127 3.06 8.87 -2.05
C MET A 127 4.28 8.05 -1.66
N PHE A 128 4.56 7.98 -0.36
CA PHE A 128 5.60 7.12 0.19
C PHE A 128 5.00 5.81 0.68
N ILE A 129 5.61 4.68 0.32
CA ILE A 129 5.16 3.34 0.71
C ILE A 129 6.38 2.57 1.21
N ALA A 130 6.28 2.00 2.41
CA ALA A 130 7.33 1.19 3.01
C ALA A 130 6.82 -0.22 3.36
N PHE A 131 7.66 -1.22 3.11
CA PHE A 131 7.44 -2.61 3.44
C PHE A 131 8.57 -3.12 4.31
N ASN A 132 8.24 -3.50 5.54
CA ASN A 132 9.14 -4.21 6.42
C ASN A 132 8.69 -5.67 6.55
N ALA A 133 9.47 -6.60 5.99
CA ALA A 133 9.25 -8.03 6.12
C ALA A 133 10.21 -8.70 7.12
N ALA A 134 10.95 -7.91 7.91
CA ALA A 134 11.78 -8.42 8.99
C ALA A 134 10.92 -8.81 10.20
N GLY A 135 11.42 -9.72 11.04
CA GLY A 135 10.80 -10.04 12.33
C GLY A 135 11.04 -9.00 13.43
N ARG A 136 11.49 -7.79 13.07
CA ARG A 136 11.83 -6.70 14.00
C ARG A 136 11.33 -5.37 13.46
N SER A 137 11.03 -4.44 14.35
CA SER A 137 10.77 -3.04 14.00
C SER A 137 12.00 -2.42 13.34
N GLU A 138 11.78 -1.56 12.36
CA GLU A 138 12.82 -0.87 11.62
C GLU A 138 12.38 0.56 11.41
N SER A 139 13.25 1.51 11.77
CA SER A 139 12.96 2.93 11.63
C SER A 139 13.17 3.39 10.20
N VAL A 140 12.20 4.09 9.64
CA VAL A 140 12.33 4.68 8.30
C VAL A 140 12.50 6.19 8.35
N THR A 141 13.47 6.70 7.58
CA THR A 141 13.59 8.13 7.28
C THR A 141 12.71 8.46 6.09
N LEU A 142 11.83 9.45 6.22
CA LEU A 142 10.98 9.89 5.11
C LEU A 142 11.75 10.84 4.17
N PRO A 143 11.44 10.84 2.85
CA PRO A 143 12.04 11.80 1.92
C PRO A 143 11.73 13.23 2.32
N GLU A 144 12.66 14.14 2.03
CA GLU A 144 12.43 15.57 2.20
C GLU A 144 11.30 16.04 1.28
N VAL A 145 10.43 16.90 1.83
CA VAL A 145 9.32 17.51 1.10
C VAL A 145 9.53 19.01 0.99
N PRO A 146 8.99 19.67 -0.06
CA PRO A 146 9.09 21.12 -0.23
C PRO A 146 8.55 21.90 0.97
N GLU A 147 8.96 23.17 1.07
CA GLU A 147 8.47 24.07 2.11
C GLU A 147 6.93 24.17 2.07
N GLY A 148 6.30 24.07 3.24
CA GLY A 148 4.84 24.07 3.38
C GLY A 148 4.17 22.71 3.17
N MET A 149 4.91 21.65 2.80
CA MET A 149 4.38 20.29 2.70
C MET A 149 4.76 19.43 3.92
N THR A 150 3.92 18.46 4.24
CA THR A 150 4.19 17.43 5.25
C THR A 150 3.66 16.09 4.79
N TRP A 151 4.32 15.02 5.23
CA TRP A 151 3.77 13.68 5.06
C TRP A 151 2.56 13.49 5.98
N HIS A 152 1.53 12.83 5.45
CA HIS A 152 0.38 12.39 6.22
C HIS A 152 0.28 10.87 6.17
N ARG A 153 0.06 10.26 7.34
CA ARG A 153 -0.04 8.79 7.43
C ARG A 153 -1.44 8.34 7.07
N LEU A 154 -1.54 7.53 6.02
CA LEU A 154 -2.80 6.94 5.57
C LEU A 154 -3.00 5.51 6.06
N VAL A 155 -1.92 4.72 6.12
CA VAL A 155 -1.91 3.31 6.52
C VAL A 155 -0.66 3.01 7.34
N ASP A 156 -0.85 2.26 8.42
CA ASP A 156 0.22 1.76 9.29
C ASP A 156 -0.21 0.44 9.93
N THR A 157 0.08 -0.67 9.24
CA THR A 157 -0.38 -2.02 9.64
C THR A 157 0.26 -2.52 10.93
N ALA A 158 1.16 -1.77 11.58
CA ALA A 158 1.66 -2.09 12.92
C ALA A 158 0.70 -1.66 14.03
N LEU A 159 -0.26 -0.77 13.74
CA LEU A 159 -1.25 -0.32 14.71
C LEU A 159 -2.44 -1.28 14.83
N PRO A 160 -3.13 -1.31 15.99
CA PRO A 160 -4.38 -2.06 16.13
C PRO A 160 -5.55 -1.39 15.39
N PHE A 161 -6.56 -2.17 15.01
CA PHE A 161 -7.84 -1.64 14.53
C PHE A 161 -8.53 -0.80 15.63
N PRO A 162 -9.11 0.37 15.33
CA PRO A 162 -9.29 0.99 14.01
C PRO A 162 -8.17 1.95 13.54
N GLY A 163 -7.05 2.04 14.26
CA GLY A 163 -6.04 3.09 14.04
C GLY A 163 -5.05 2.84 12.89
N PHE A 164 -5.03 1.66 12.27
CA PHE A 164 -4.04 1.33 11.23
C PHE A 164 -4.37 1.86 9.84
N PHE A 165 -5.52 2.48 9.65
CA PHE A 165 -5.84 3.25 8.45
C PHE A 165 -6.80 4.38 8.79
N SER A 166 -6.67 5.50 8.09
CA SER A 166 -7.53 6.67 8.31
C SER A 166 -7.74 7.43 7.01
N ASN A 167 -8.96 7.94 6.82
CA ASN A 167 -9.20 9.00 5.83
C ASN A 167 -8.79 10.37 6.38
N ASP A 168 -8.74 10.52 7.71
CA ASP A 168 -8.29 11.71 8.39
C ASP A 168 -6.76 11.71 8.46
N SER A 169 -6.17 12.75 7.90
CA SER A 169 -4.74 12.83 7.62
C SER A 169 -3.95 13.30 8.85
N GLU A 170 -3.44 12.37 9.64
CA GLU A 170 -2.52 12.71 10.76
C GLU A 170 -1.14 13.09 10.19
N PRO A 171 -0.61 14.30 10.49
CA PRO A 171 0.70 14.71 10.02
C PRO A 171 1.77 13.85 10.70
N VAL A 172 2.70 13.33 9.91
CA VAL A 172 3.88 12.64 10.45
C VAL A 172 4.89 13.68 10.87
N ILE A 173 4.92 13.97 12.18
CA ILE A 173 5.93 14.85 12.76
C ILE A 173 7.29 14.13 12.64
N ARG A 174 8.27 14.80 12.05
CA ARG A 174 9.62 14.29 11.73
C ARG A 174 10.28 13.56 12.92
N GLN A 175 10.04 12.27 13.05
CA GLN A 175 10.92 11.29 13.69
C GLN A 175 10.38 9.89 13.42
N ALA A 176 11.24 9.05 12.83
CA ALA A 176 11.18 7.59 12.70
C ALA A 176 9.81 6.92 12.99
N LEU A 177 9.16 6.45 11.92
CA LEU A 177 8.18 5.34 12.01
C LEU A 177 8.93 4.03 12.21
#